data_AF-A0AAN8XB99-F1
#
_entry.id   AF-A0AAN8XB99-F1
#
_cell.length_a   1.000
_cell.length_b   1.000
_cell.length_c   1.000
_cell.angle_alpha   90.00
_cell.angle_beta   90.00
_cell.angle_gamma   90.00
#
_symmetry.space_group_name_H-M   'P 1'
#
loop_
_entity.id
_entity.type
_entity.pdbx_description
1 polymer ?
#
loop_
_entity_poly.entity_id
_entity_poly.type
_entity_poly.pdbx_seq_one_letter_code
_entity_poly.pdbx_strand_id
1 'polypeptide(L)'
;MGPAGGSVGHHVSQDPAAQMNTFRSYVTMLADPSAKDENKLKAAQALSEDLEAIVASPQYPSFLEHAMKIFIKILSEGDPLFISEYNIQQLRKLILEMIHRLPSNEHLKVYLRPILTLMFRLLETDNEENVMVCLRIIIELHKTFRPQFSPEIQQFLQFVKNMYRDLPGHLNKIFEPRTPITISDLSEVNVDALLQETFTKAPILTEKKRQDGTSIVYNIIPRAVMSLKVLTELPIIVVLMFQLYKQQVFLDVADFIPLIMTTIVLQPYAQHRDHESFNKEVFVDLIAAQIKTLSFLAYILKIYQDVVAQHSPELVQGMLTLLTLCPNEVAHLRKELLIATKHSCLGTEKP
;
A
#
# COMPACT_ATOMS: atom_id res chain seq x y z
N MET A 1 50.52 -30.20 37.41
CA MET A 1 50.09 -30.28 36.00
C MET A 1 49.08 -31.40 35.92
N GLY A 2 47.76 -31.28 35.81
CA GLY A 2 46.77 -30.21 35.71
C GLY A 2 45.49 -30.97 35.27
N PRO A 3 44.35 -30.91 35.97
CA PRO A 3 43.18 -31.68 35.54
C PRO A 3 42.49 -30.98 34.37
N ALA A 4 42.05 -31.81 33.42
CA ALA A 4 41.41 -31.41 32.18
C ALA A 4 40.14 -30.58 32.44
N GLY A 5 40.12 -29.36 31.88
CA GLY A 5 38.92 -28.54 31.81
C GLY A 5 37.98 -29.09 30.74
N GLY A 6 36.85 -29.66 31.18
CA GLY A 6 35.70 -29.88 30.33
C GLY A 6 34.99 -28.54 30.10
N SER A 7 35.13 -27.99 28.91
CA SER A 7 34.37 -26.83 28.46
C SER A 7 32.89 -27.23 28.33
N VAL A 8 32.08 -26.79 29.30
CA VAL A 8 30.62 -26.85 29.21
C VAL A 8 30.19 -25.81 28.18
N GLY A 9 29.87 -26.27 26.97
CA GLY A 9 29.19 -25.45 25.98
C GLY A 9 27.79 -25.13 26.49
N HIS A 10 27.57 -23.87 26.89
CA HIS A 10 26.23 -23.33 27.10
C HIS A 10 25.50 -23.18 25.75
N HIS A 11 24.89 -24.26 25.27
CA HIS A 11 23.66 -24.13 24.50
C HIS A 11 22.51 -24.08 25.50
N VAL A 12 22.09 -22.87 25.88
CA VAL A 12 20.83 -22.68 26.59
C VAL A 12 19.73 -22.99 25.59
N SER A 13 19.28 -24.24 25.56
CA SER A 13 18.01 -24.63 24.96
C SER A 13 16.91 -23.92 25.74
N GLN A 14 16.50 -22.74 25.29
CA GLN A 14 15.33 -22.05 25.85
C GLN A 14 14.12 -22.97 25.72
N ASP A 15 13.42 -23.18 26.84
CA ASP A 15 12.18 -23.96 26.87
C ASP A 15 11.17 -23.34 25.87
N PRO A 16 10.70 -24.10 24.86
CA PRO A 16 9.76 -23.59 23.85
C PRO A 16 8.48 -22.99 24.46
N ALA A 17 8.05 -23.46 25.64
CA ALA A 17 6.90 -22.90 26.34
C ALA A 17 7.22 -21.53 26.96
N ALA A 18 8.41 -21.35 27.54
CA ALA A 18 8.86 -20.07 28.09
C ALA A 18 9.04 -19.01 27.00
N GLN A 19 9.55 -19.42 25.83
CA GLN A 19 9.70 -18.53 24.68
C GLN A 19 8.33 -18.05 24.17
N MET A 20 7.35 -18.94 24.04
CA MET A 20 5.98 -18.55 23.65
C MET A 20 5.32 -17.59 24.64
N ASN A 21 5.53 -17.79 25.94
CA ASN A 21 5.02 -16.86 26.95
C ASN A 21 5.65 -15.46 26.82
N THR A 22 6.92 -15.40 26.43
CA THR A 22 7.62 -14.13 26.15
C THR A 22 6.98 -13.41 24.97
N PHE A 23 6.70 -14.12 23.86
CA PHE A 23 6.01 -13.54 22.71
C PHE A 23 4.62 -13.03 23.05
N ARG A 24 3.84 -13.76 23.86
CA ARG A 24 2.53 -13.27 24.35
C ARG A 24 2.64 -12.00 25.21
N SER A 25 3.69 -11.90 26.01
CA SER A 25 3.98 -10.69 26.79
C SER A 25 4.27 -9.50 25.87
N TYR A 26 5.09 -9.70 24.82
CA TYR A 26 5.32 -8.67 23.80
C TYR A 26 4.04 -8.21 23.12
N VAL A 27 3.17 -9.14 22.70
CA VAL A 27 1.86 -8.79 22.11
C VAL A 27 1.05 -7.93 23.09
N THR A 28 1.01 -8.31 24.37
CA THR A 28 0.28 -7.56 25.42
C THR A 28 0.83 -6.15 25.59
N MET A 29 2.16 -5.99 25.56
CA MET A 29 2.84 -4.70 25.67
C MET A 29 2.45 -3.73 24.56
N LEU A 30 2.14 -4.22 23.35
CA LEU A 30 1.76 -3.35 22.24
C LEU A 30 0.49 -2.53 22.54
N ALA A 31 -0.44 -3.10 23.30
CA ALA A 31 -1.69 -2.45 23.69
C ALA A 31 -1.61 -1.70 25.03
N ASP A 32 -0.47 -1.74 25.72
CA ASP A 32 -0.30 -1.10 27.02
C ASP A 32 -0.17 0.43 26.87
N PRO A 33 -1.11 1.24 27.39
CA PRO A 33 -1.03 2.69 27.29
C PRO A 33 0.14 3.29 28.09
N SER A 34 0.67 2.56 29.08
CA SER A 34 1.80 3.01 29.90
C SER A 34 3.17 2.72 29.28
N ALA A 35 3.24 1.82 28.31
CA ALA A 35 4.48 1.47 27.62
C ALA A 35 4.87 2.56 26.62
N LYS A 36 6.16 2.94 26.63
CA LYS A 36 6.74 3.88 25.65
C LYS A 36 6.67 3.31 24.24
N ASP A 37 6.41 4.17 23.26
CA ASP A 37 6.25 3.77 21.85
C ASP A 37 7.49 3.07 21.27
N GLU A 38 8.69 3.49 21.69
CA GLU A 38 9.95 2.84 21.30
C GLU A 38 10.01 1.39 21.79
N ASN A 39 9.53 1.11 23.00
CA ASN A 39 9.50 -0.23 23.57
C ASN A 39 8.46 -1.11 22.86
N LYS A 40 7.30 -0.55 22.51
CA LYS A 40 6.28 -1.24 21.71
C LYS A 40 6.83 -1.63 20.35
N LEU A 41 7.53 -0.70 19.68
CA LEU A 41 8.15 -0.97 18.40
C LEU A 41 9.20 -2.08 18.49
N LYS A 42 10.10 -2.02 19.48
CA LYS A 42 11.10 -3.08 19.74
C LYS A 42 10.46 -4.45 20.00
N ALA A 43 9.38 -4.49 20.78
CA ALA A 43 8.63 -5.72 21.03
C ALA A 43 8.01 -6.28 19.75
N ALA A 44 7.43 -5.43 18.89
CA ALA A 44 6.89 -5.85 17.60
C ALA A 44 7.97 -6.30 16.61
N GLN A 45 9.16 -5.68 16.63
CA GLN A 45 10.31 -6.12 15.82
C GLN A 45 10.75 -7.54 16.21
N ALA A 46 10.91 -7.81 17.51
CA ALA A 46 11.22 -9.15 17.99
C ALA A 46 10.17 -10.19 17.57
N LEU A 47 8.87 -9.84 17.65
CA LEU A 47 7.78 -10.70 17.18
C LEU A 47 7.86 -10.99 15.67
N SER A 48 8.21 -9.99 14.87
CA SER A 48 8.32 -10.13 13.41
C SER A 48 9.52 -10.98 12.99
N GLU A 49 10.65 -10.87 13.69
CA GLU A 49 11.85 -11.67 13.46
C GLU A 49 11.59 -13.15 13.74
N ASP A 50 10.94 -13.46 14.87
CA ASP A 50 10.63 -14.84 15.29
C ASP A 50 9.30 -15.40 14.75
N LEU A 51 8.63 -14.69 13.82
CA LEU A 51 7.29 -15.04 13.37
C LEU A 51 7.19 -16.47 12.81
N GLU A 52 8.22 -16.94 12.11
CA GLU A 52 8.26 -18.30 11.56
C GLU A 52 8.32 -19.37 12.66
N ALA A 53 9.11 -19.13 13.71
CA ALA A 53 9.18 -20.02 14.87
C ALA A 53 7.86 -20.04 15.66
N ILE A 54 7.20 -18.87 15.77
CA ILE A 54 5.87 -18.76 16.38
C ILE A 54 4.84 -19.59 15.60
N VAL A 55 4.83 -19.47 14.28
CA VAL A 55 3.91 -20.20 13.39
C VAL A 55 4.13 -21.71 13.42
N ALA A 56 5.39 -22.15 13.54
CA ALA A 56 5.73 -23.57 13.63
C ALA A 56 5.39 -24.20 15.00
N SER A 57 5.10 -23.38 16.02
CA SER A 57 4.82 -23.85 17.37
C SER A 57 3.43 -24.51 17.49
N PRO A 58 3.29 -25.59 18.28
CA PRO A 58 1.98 -26.15 18.62
C PRO A 58 1.04 -25.16 19.32
N GLN A 59 1.58 -24.11 19.95
CA GLN A 59 0.80 -23.08 20.64
C GLN A 59 0.34 -21.94 19.72
N TYR A 60 0.68 -21.99 18.43
CA TYR A 60 0.32 -20.98 17.44
C TYR A 60 -1.16 -20.58 17.46
N PRO A 61 -2.16 -21.50 17.53
CA PRO A 61 -3.56 -21.09 17.46
C PRO A 61 -3.98 -20.14 18.58
N SER A 62 -3.50 -20.40 19.79
CA SER A 62 -3.81 -19.57 20.96
C SER A 62 -2.97 -18.29 20.98
N PHE A 63 -1.76 -18.30 20.40
CA PHE A 63 -1.00 -17.06 20.19
C PHE A 63 -1.71 -16.16 19.18
N LEU A 64 -2.15 -16.74 18.06
CA LEU A 64 -2.84 -16.04 16.99
C LEU A 64 -4.12 -15.36 17.48
N GLU A 65 -4.91 -16.04 18.31
CA GLU A 65 -6.10 -15.45 18.93
C GLU A 65 -5.81 -14.17 19.72
N HIS A 66 -4.78 -14.22 20.57
CA HIS A 66 -4.35 -13.07 21.37
C HIS A 66 -3.78 -11.95 20.49
N ALA A 67 -2.92 -12.31 19.53
CA ALA A 67 -2.30 -11.39 18.60
C ALA A 67 -3.33 -10.67 17.72
N MET A 68 -4.26 -11.41 17.10
CA MET A 68 -5.27 -10.82 16.22
C MET A 68 -6.18 -9.85 16.96
N LYS A 69 -6.59 -10.17 18.19
CA LYS A 69 -7.39 -9.26 19.02
C LYS A 69 -6.67 -7.92 19.25
N ILE A 70 -5.38 -7.96 19.55
CA ILE A 70 -4.59 -6.76 19.84
C ILE A 70 -4.22 -6.01 18.57
N PHE A 71 -3.79 -6.70 17.52
CA PHE A 71 -3.44 -6.10 16.24
C PHE A 71 -4.62 -5.36 15.62
N ILE A 72 -5.80 -5.98 15.60
CA ILE A 72 -7.02 -5.35 15.11
C ILE A 72 -7.33 -4.12 15.97
N LYS A 73 -7.27 -4.23 17.30
CA LYS A 73 -7.54 -3.12 18.22
C LYS A 73 -6.65 -1.90 17.94
N ILE A 74 -5.34 -2.11 17.84
CA ILE A 74 -4.36 -1.03 17.60
C ILE A 74 -4.63 -0.33 16.27
N LEU A 75 -4.85 -1.11 15.21
CA LEU A 75 -5.14 -0.59 13.88
C LEU A 75 -6.55 0.04 13.78
N SER A 76 -7.50 -0.42 14.60
CA SER A 76 -8.88 0.05 14.59
C SER A 76 -9.09 1.34 15.36
N GLU A 77 -8.53 1.43 16.56
CA GLU A 77 -8.74 2.53 17.51
C GLU A 77 -7.66 3.61 17.41
N GLY A 78 -6.46 3.28 16.93
CA GLY A 78 -5.38 4.26 16.79
C GLY A 78 -5.54 5.13 15.56
N ASP A 79 -5.22 6.43 15.72
CA ASP A 79 -5.23 7.40 14.63
C ASP A 79 -4.10 7.11 13.60
N PRO A 80 -4.35 7.37 12.31
CA PRO A 80 -3.31 7.27 11.29
C PRO A 80 -2.26 8.37 11.49
N LEU A 81 -1.00 8.00 11.38
CA LEU A 81 0.13 8.90 11.50
C LEU A 81 0.85 9.02 10.15
N PHE A 82 1.24 10.25 9.81
CA PHE A 82 1.76 10.55 8.47
C PHE A 82 3.24 10.94 8.47
N ILE A 83 3.93 10.85 9.61
CA ILE A 83 5.38 11.05 9.70
C ILE A 83 6.06 9.68 9.82
N SER A 84 6.96 9.39 8.88
CA SER A 84 7.59 8.07 8.71
C SER A 84 8.43 7.64 9.93
N GLU A 85 9.03 8.61 10.62
CA GLU A 85 9.94 8.39 11.74
C GLU A 85 9.21 8.20 13.08
N TYR A 86 7.88 8.36 13.14
CA TYR A 86 7.14 8.09 14.35
C TYR A 86 7.06 6.59 14.65
N ASN A 87 7.48 6.22 15.86
CA ASN A 87 7.51 4.82 16.32
C ASN A 87 6.14 4.15 16.20
N ILE A 88 5.04 4.87 16.49
CA ILE A 88 3.68 4.33 16.32
C ILE A 88 3.33 4.10 14.86
N GLN A 89 3.76 4.96 13.92
CA GLN A 89 3.56 4.72 12.49
C GLN A 89 4.31 3.46 12.03
N GLN A 90 5.57 3.31 12.46
CA GLN A 90 6.37 2.13 12.16
C GLN A 90 5.77 0.85 12.76
N LEU A 91 5.24 0.95 13.99
CA LEU A 91 4.54 -0.15 14.65
C LEU A 91 3.28 -0.56 13.88
N ARG A 92 2.44 0.39 13.46
CA ARG A 92 1.23 0.10 12.67
C ARG A 92 1.57 -0.62 11.38
N LYS A 93 2.55 -0.11 10.63
CA LYS A 93 3.03 -0.74 9.40
C LYS A 93 3.55 -2.16 9.66
N LEU A 94 4.36 -2.35 10.70
CA LEU A 94 4.92 -3.65 11.05
C LEU A 94 3.83 -4.66 11.46
N ILE A 95 2.77 -4.22 12.13
CA ILE A 95 1.61 -5.07 12.43
C ILE A 95 0.93 -5.52 11.14
N LEU A 96 0.72 -4.64 10.16
CA LEU A 96 0.17 -5.00 8.86
C LEU A 96 1.08 -6.00 8.12
N GLU A 97 2.40 -5.79 8.15
CA GLU A 97 3.38 -6.69 7.53
C GLU A 97 3.39 -8.07 8.21
N MET A 98 3.27 -8.13 9.54
CA MET A 98 3.12 -9.38 10.28
C MET A 98 1.83 -10.09 9.87
N ILE A 99 0.69 -9.39 9.79
CA ILE A 99 -0.59 -9.98 9.33
C ILE A 99 -0.43 -10.57 7.92
N HIS A 100 0.21 -9.84 7.02
CA HIS A 100 0.46 -10.30 5.65
C HIS A 100 1.36 -11.54 5.57
N ARG A 101 2.30 -11.70 6.52
CA ARG A 101 3.22 -12.85 6.60
C ARG A 101 2.61 -14.09 7.28
N LEU A 102 1.45 -13.97 7.94
CA LEU A 102 0.80 -15.11 8.57
C LEU A 102 0.36 -16.14 7.51
N PRO A 103 0.48 -17.46 7.78
CA PRO A 103 0.04 -18.48 6.84
C PRO A 103 -1.49 -18.45 6.70
N SER A 104 -1.96 -18.53 5.46
CA SER A 104 -3.38 -18.65 5.09
C SER A 104 -3.94 -20.04 5.40
N ASN A 105 -3.94 -20.43 6.68
CA ASN A 105 -4.44 -21.70 7.19
C ASN A 105 -5.83 -21.58 7.83
N GLU A 106 -6.40 -22.70 8.27
CA GLU A 106 -7.74 -22.74 8.90
C GLU A 106 -7.80 -21.93 10.22
N HIS A 107 -6.67 -21.74 10.91
CA HIS A 107 -6.63 -20.90 12.11
C HIS A 107 -6.80 -19.41 11.76
N LEU A 108 -6.14 -18.93 10.69
CA LEU A 108 -6.27 -17.54 10.23
C LEU A 108 -7.67 -17.26 9.66
N LYS A 109 -8.27 -18.25 9.00
CA LYS A 109 -9.57 -18.15 8.34
C LYS A 109 -10.70 -17.67 9.26
N VAL A 110 -10.64 -17.99 10.55
CA VAL A 110 -11.60 -17.52 11.57
C VAL A 110 -11.62 -15.99 11.68
N TYR A 111 -10.49 -15.33 11.40
CA TYR A 111 -10.32 -13.88 11.48
C TYR A 111 -10.45 -13.18 10.12
N LEU A 112 -10.77 -13.91 9.05
CA LEU A 112 -10.82 -13.39 7.68
C LEU A 112 -11.71 -12.15 7.55
N ARG A 113 -12.96 -12.23 8.04
CA ARG A 113 -13.91 -11.12 7.95
C ARG A 113 -13.45 -9.89 8.75
N PRO A 114 -13.08 -10.00 10.05
CA PRO A 114 -12.50 -8.88 10.79
C PRO A 114 -11.30 -8.23 10.11
N ILE A 115 -10.38 -9.03 9.55
CA ILE A 115 -9.20 -8.51 8.84
C ILE A 115 -9.63 -7.74 7.60
N LEU A 116 -10.48 -8.32 6.74
CA LEU A 116 -10.90 -7.66 5.49
C LEU A 116 -11.68 -6.38 5.76
N THR A 117 -12.63 -6.38 6.70
CA THR A 117 -13.37 -5.17 7.09
C THR A 117 -12.42 -4.07 7.56
N LEU A 118 -11.40 -4.43 8.36
CA LEU A 118 -10.38 -3.47 8.78
C LEU A 118 -9.55 -2.96 7.60
N MET A 119 -9.06 -3.85 6.74
CA MET A 119 -8.23 -3.48 5.58
C MET A 119 -8.97 -2.50 4.67
N PHE A 120 -10.23 -2.77 4.32
CA PHE A 120 -11.03 -1.88 3.47
C PHE A 120 -11.22 -0.49 4.09
N ARG A 121 -11.51 -0.42 5.40
CA ARG A 121 -11.62 0.86 6.11
C ARG A 121 -10.31 1.66 6.10
N LEU A 122 -9.17 0.99 6.27
CA LEU A 122 -7.86 1.65 6.29
C LEU A 122 -7.47 2.26 4.93
N LEU A 123 -8.03 1.77 3.81
CA LEU A 123 -7.75 2.34 2.48
C LEU A 123 -8.14 3.81 2.38
N GLU A 124 -9.19 4.23 3.08
CA GLU A 124 -9.73 5.59 3.03
C GLU A 124 -9.06 6.55 4.01
N THR A 125 -8.57 6.03 5.14
CA THR A 125 -8.12 6.87 6.26
C THR A 125 -6.61 6.90 6.46
N ASP A 126 -5.90 5.85 6.08
CA ASP A 126 -4.49 5.66 6.43
C ASP A 126 -3.53 6.23 5.35
N ASN A 127 -2.24 6.23 5.65
CA ASN A 127 -1.21 6.73 4.74
C ASN A 127 -0.81 5.72 3.66
N GLU A 128 -0.10 6.22 2.64
CA GLU A 128 0.39 5.42 1.51
C GLU A 128 1.13 4.14 1.96
N GLU A 129 2.07 4.21 2.90
CA GLU A 129 2.89 3.06 3.27
C GLU A 129 2.06 1.93 3.92
N ASN A 130 1.11 2.28 4.79
CA ASN A 130 0.24 1.31 5.44
C ASN A 130 -0.73 0.69 4.43
N VAL A 131 -1.34 1.53 3.58
CA VAL A 131 -2.31 1.06 2.57
C VAL A 131 -1.69 0.13 1.54
N MET A 132 -0.44 0.35 1.13
CA MET A 132 0.26 -0.57 0.23
C MET A 132 0.36 -2.00 0.81
N VAL A 133 0.47 -2.15 2.13
CA VAL A 133 0.42 -3.46 2.79
C VAL A 133 -1.01 -3.99 2.87
N CYS A 134 -1.98 -3.14 3.21
CA CYS A 134 -3.41 -3.51 3.22
C CYS A 134 -3.87 -4.09 1.88
N LEU A 135 -3.47 -3.48 0.75
CA LEU A 135 -3.79 -3.95 -0.59
C LEU A 135 -3.25 -5.37 -0.85
N ARG A 136 -2.02 -5.68 -0.40
CA ARG A 136 -1.43 -7.02 -0.51
C ARG A 136 -2.18 -8.05 0.32
N ILE A 137 -2.56 -7.69 1.56
CA ILE A 137 -3.40 -8.54 2.43
C ILE A 137 -4.74 -8.84 1.74
N ILE A 138 -5.41 -7.83 1.19
CA ILE A 138 -6.68 -8.00 0.47
C ILE A 138 -6.49 -8.98 -0.70
N ILE A 139 -5.46 -8.81 -1.52
CA ILE A 139 -5.19 -9.70 -2.66
C ILE A 139 -5.00 -11.15 -2.19
N GLU A 140 -4.12 -11.37 -1.22
CA GLU A 140 -3.75 -12.72 -0.76
C GLU A 140 -4.96 -13.44 -0.16
N LEU A 141 -5.70 -12.78 0.73
CA LEU A 141 -6.87 -13.37 1.39
C LEU A 141 -8.00 -13.68 0.40
N HIS A 142 -8.24 -12.81 -0.59
CA HIS A 142 -9.27 -13.07 -1.61
C HIS A 142 -8.86 -14.18 -2.59
N LYS A 143 -7.57 -14.25 -2.96
CA LYS A 143 -7.06 -15.33 -3.83
C LYS A 143 -7.13 -16.69 -3.14
N THR A 144 -6.76 -16.74 -1.87
CA THR A 144 -6.62 -18.00 -1.12
C THR A 144 -7.96 -18.49 -0.57
N PHE A 145 -8.75 -17.63 0.07
CA PHE A 145 -9.99 -18.04 0.72
C PHE A 145 -11.25 -17.84 -0.12
N ARG A 146 -11.21 -16.99 -1.16
CA ARG A 146 -12.36 -16.64 -2.01
C ARG A 146 -13.64 -16.38 -1.21
N PRO A 147 -13.64 -15.37 -0.32
CA PRO A 147 -14.78 -15.08 0.55
C PRO A 147 -16.04 -14.78 -0.27
N GLN A 148 -17.20 -14.88 0.37
CA GLN A 148 -18.45 -14.44 -0.25
C GLN A 148 -18.44 -12.92 -0.48
N PHE A 149 -19.24 -12.47 -1.44
CA PHE A 149 -19.40 -11.05 -1.72
C PHE A 149 -19.91 -10.31 -0.48
N SER A 150 -19.40 -9.10 -0.24
CA SER A 150 -19.82 -8.25 0.86
C SER A 150 -19.95 -6.79 0.41
N PRO A 151 -20.77 -5.96 1.10
CA PRO A 151 -20.96 -4.55 0.74
C PRO A 151 -19.67 -3.73 0.72
N GLU A 152 -18.67 -4.11 1.52
CA GLU A 152 -17.35 -3.49 1.55
C GLU A 152 -16.64 -3.55 0.18
N ILE A 153 -16.95 -4.54 -0.66
CA ILE A 153 -16.40 -4.65 -2.02
C ILE A 153 -16.97 -3.54 -2.91
N GLN A 154 -18.26 -3.21 -2.77
CA GLN A 154 -18.85 -2.09 -3.53
C GLN A 154 -18.28 -0.75 -3.06
N GLN A 155 -18.11 -0.59 -1.75
CA GLN A 155 -17.45 0.60 -1.18
C GLN A 155 -16.03 0.73 -1.70
N PHE A 156 -15.27 -0.36 -1.77
CA PHE A 156 -13.95 -0.38 -2.38
C PHE A 156 -13.99 0.06 -3.85
N LEU A 157 -14.87 -0.50 -4.68
CA LEU A 157 -14.98 -0.08 -6.08
C LEU A 157 -15.33 1.41 -6.20
N GLN A 158 -16.21 1.92 -5.33
CA GLN A 158 -16.54 3.34 -5.30
C GLN A 158 -15.34 4.21 -4.87
N PHE A 159 -14.55 3.75 -3.90
CA PHE A 159 -13.30 4.38 -3.50
C PHE A 159 -12.33 4.48 -4.69
N VAL A 160 -12.13 3.38 -5.43
CA VAL A 160 -11.25 3.39 -6.62
C VAL A 160 -11.80 4.34 -7.69
N LYS A 161 -13.13 4.33 -7.95
CA LYS A 161 -13.78 5.28 -8.88
C LYS A 161 -13.51 6.73 -8.50
N ASN A 162 -13.62 7.06 -7.21
CA ASN A 162 -13.36 8.42 -6.71
C ASN A 162 -11.89 8.83 -6.96
N MET A 163 -10.93 7.96 -6.67
CA MET A 163 -9.51 8.25 -6.93
C MET A 163 -9.24 8.58 -8.40
N TYR A 164 -9.78 7.79 -9.34
CA TYR A 164 -9.64 8.07 -10.77
C TYR A 164 -10.34 9.36 -11.21
N ARG A 165 -11.53 9.65 -10.65
CA ARG A 165 -12.29 10.86 -10.96
C ARG A 165 -11.58 12.13 -10.49
N ASP A 166 -10.94 12.07 -9.32
CA ASP A 166 -10.36 13.25 -8.67
C ASP A 166 -8.92 13.51 -9.16
N LEU A 167 -8.22 12.49 -9.69
CA LEU A 167 -6.86 12.58 -10.20
C LEU A 167 -6.60 13.73 -11.20
N PRO A 168 -7.44 13.98 -12.23
CA PRO A 168 -7.24 15.10 -13.15
C PRO A 168 -7.15 16.45 -12.44
N GLY A 169 -7.92 16.66 -11.36
CA GLY A 169 -7.91 17.89 -10.56
C GLY A 169 -6.65 18.05 -9.71
N HIS A 170 -5.97 16.95 -9.38
CA HIS A 170 -4.75 16.93 -8.60
C HIS A 170 -3.48 17.05 -9.45
N LEU A 171 -3.55 16.72 -10.74
CA LEU A 171 -2.39 16.56 -11.61
C LEU A 171 -1.44 17.78 -11.60
N ASN A 172 -1.99 18.99 -11.60
CA ASN A 172 -1.18 20.20 -11.59
C ASN A 172 -0.40 20.35 -10.28
N LYS A 173 -1.07 20.17 -9.14
CA LYS A 173 -0.49 20.26 -7.80
C LYS A 173 0.55 19.16 -7.50
N ILE A 174 0.44 18.01 -8.17
CA ILE A 174 1.41 16.92 -8.07
C ILE A 174 2.78 17.36 -8.62
N PHE A 175 2.79 18.10 -9.73
CA PHE A 175 4.01 18.49 -10.44
C PHE A 175 4.43 19.95 -10.24
N GLU A 176 3.70 20.71 -9.43
CA GLU A 176 4.10 22.04 -9.01
C GLU A 176 5.43 21.98 -8.23
N PRO A 177 6.42 22.83 -8.57
CA PRO A 177 7.66 22.97 -7.81
C PRO A 177 7.37 23.26 -6.34
N ARG A 178 7.95 22.47 -5.43
CA ARG A 178 7.79 22.65 -3.98
C ARG A 178 9.07 23.15 -3.36
N THR A 179 8.93 24.15 -2.51
CA THR A 179 9.99 24.58 -1.61
C THR A 179 10.13 23.58 -0.46
N PRO A 180 11.36 23.16 -0.11
CA PRO A 180 11.59 22.33 1.07
C PRO A 180 11.05 23.01 2.32
N ILE A 181 10.28 22.27 3.12
CA ILE A 181 9.71 22.78 4.35
C ILE A 181 10.78 22.73 5.42
N THR A 182 11.09 23.88 6.03
CA THR A 182 12.04 24.00 7.13
C THR A 182 11.32 24.51 8.37
N ILE A 183 11.49 23.83 9.50
CA ILE A 183 10.81 24.11 10.76
C ILE A 183 11.75 24.07 11.96
N SER A 184 11.42 24.80 13.02
CA SER A 184 12.13 24.75 14.30
C SER A 184 11.83 23.45 15.07
N ASP A 185 10.55 23.07 15.12
CA ASP A 185 10.01 21.92 15.84
C ASP A 185 8.79 21.31 15.12
N LEU A 186 8.63 19.99 15.21
CA LEU A 186 7.49 19.27 14.59
C LEU A 186 6.13 19.67 15.17
N SER A 187 6.10 20.16 16.42
CA SER A 187 4.86 20.61 17.06
C SER A 187 4.24 21.84 16.39
N GLU A 188 5.01 22.61 15.61
CA GLU A 188 4.53 23.78 14.88
C GLU A 188 3.89 23.43 13.53
N VAL A 189 4.03 22.18 13.07
CA VAL A 189 3.51 21.74 11.78
C VAL A 189 2.03 21.41 11.90
N ASN A 190 1.19 22.14 11.15
CA ASN A 190 -0.16 21.68 10.87
C ASN A 190 -0.10 20.55 9.83
N VAL A 191 -0.04 19.30 10.32
CA VAL A 191 0.06 18.11 9.48
C VAL A 191 -1.15 17.98 8.55
N ASP A 192 -2.36 18.30 9.01
CA ASP A 192 -3.57 18.18 8.18
C ASP A 192 -3.56 19.14 6.98
N ALA A 193 -3.12 20.38 7.20
CA ALA A 193 -2.97 21.35 6.10
C ALA A 193 -1.92 20.87 5.09
N LEU A 194 -0.79 20.35 5.58
CA LEU A 194 0.27 19.84 4.71
C LEU A 194 -0.18 18.59 3.91
N LEU A 195 -1.01 17.73 4.51
CA LEU A 195 -1.54 16.54 3.85
C LEU A 195 -2.47 16.86 2.68
N GLN A 196 -3.19 17.98 2.69
CA GLN A 196 -4.06 18.38 1.57
C GLN A 196 -3.28 18.64 0.29
N GLU A 197 -2.00 18.99 0.44
CA GLU A 197 -1.12 19.27 -0.67
C GLU A 197 -0.06 18.19 -0.84
N THR A 198 -0.02 17.10 -0.05
CA THR A 198 1.01 16.06 -0.16
C THR A 198 0.54 14.88 -1.00
N PHE A 199 1.19 14.65 -2.15
CA PHE A 199 0.88 13.54 -3.08
C PHE A 199 2.00 12.51 -3.20
N THR A 200 3.19 12.84 -2.71
CA THR A 200 4.35 11.97 -2.63
C THR A 200 5.07 12.18 -1.30
N LYS A 201 5.91 11.23 -0.90
CA LYS A 201 6.70 11.34 0.31
C LYS A 201 7.63 12.55 0.20
N ALA A 202 7.54 13.47 1.17
CA ALA A 202 8.28 14.74 1.14
C ALA A 202 9.09 14.96 2.42
N PRO A 203 10.34 15.45 2.31
CA PRO A 203 11.17 15.74 3.47
C PRO A 203 10.76 17.05 4.15
N ILE A 204 10.81 17.04 5.47
CA ILE A 204 10.66 18.17 6.38
C ILE A 204 11.98 18.31 7.12
N LEU A 205 12.66 19.44 6.91
CA LEU A 205 13.95 19.74 7.49
C LEU A 205 13.75 20.47 8.83
N THR A 206 14.47 20.05 9.87
CA THR A 206 14.49 20.82 11.12
C THR A 206 15.70 21.74 11.20
N GLU A 207 15.52 22.90 11.80
CA GLU A 207 16.62 23.81 12.17
C GLU A 207 17.55 23.19 13.22
N LYS A 208 17.02 22.29 14.07
CA LYS A 208 17.82 21.49 15.00
C LYS A 208 18.77 20.57 14.23
N LYS A 209 20.05 20.65 14.59
CA LYS A 209 21.12 19.80 14.04
C LYS A 209 21.44 18.64 14.98
N ARG A 210 21.77 17.50 14.40
CA ARG A 210 22.37 16.36 15.10
C ARG A 210 23.79 16.72 15.57
N GLN A 211 24.36 15.86 16.41
CA GLN A 211 25.72 16.01 16.95
C GLN A 211 26.82 16.08 15.88
N ASP A 212 26.53 15.57 14.67
CA ASP A 212 27.39 15.60 13.49
C ASP A 212 27.23 16.88 12.63
N GLY A 213 26.37 17.81 13.04
CA GLY A 213 26.09 19.05 12.31
C GLY A 213 25.08 18.92 11.17
N THR A 214 24.51 17.74 10.93
CA THR A 214 23.46 17.51 9.92
C THR A 214 22.08 17.90 10.45
N SER A 215 21.21 18.45 9.60
CA SER A 215 19.81 18.72 9.97
C SER A 215 19.05 17.42 10.19
N ILE A 216 18.17 17.38 11.19
CA ILE A 216 17.23 16.24 11.33
C ILE A 216 16.19 16.36 10.21
N VAL A 217 15.93 15.25 9.53
CA VAL A 217 14.95 15.17 8.45
C VAL A 217 13.84 14.22 8.88
N TYR A 218 12.60 14.68 8.76
CA TYR A 218 11.39 13.88 8.88
C TYR A 218 10.75 13.74 7.52
N ASN A 219 9.99 12.67 7.28
CA ASN A 219 9.32 12.48 6.01
C ASN A 219 7.81 12.42 6.21
N ILE A 220 7.09 13.35 5.60
CA ILE A 220 5.64 13.27 5.51
C ILE A 220 5.24 12.29 4.40
N ILE A 221 4.29 11.43 4.72
CA ILE A 221 3.73 10.42 3.84
C ILE A 221 2.35 10.93 3.39
N PRO A 222 2.02 10.87 2.09
CA PRO A 222 0.70 11.29 1.61
C PRO A 222 -0.42 10.39 2.16
N ARG A 223 -1.65 10.91 2.15
CA ARG A 223 -2.84 10.07 2.31
C ARG A 223 -2.91 9.09 1.13
N ALA A 224 -3.36 7.86 1.39
CA ALA A 224 -3.44 6.84 0.34
C ALA A 224 -4.30 7.27 -0.85
N VAL A 225 -5.41 7.98 -0.59
CA VAL A 225 -6.30 8.57 -1.61
C VAL A 225 -5.62 9.55 -2.57
N MET A 226 -4.45 10.09 -2.20
CA MET A 226 -3.70 11.06 -3.00
C MET A 226 -2.50 10.42 -3.72
N SER A 227 -2.23 9.14 -3.48
CA SER A 227 -0.99 8.48 -3.92
C SER A 227 -1.13 7.82 -5.30
N LEU A 228 -0.21 8.16 -6.21
CA LEU A 228 -0.06 7.48 -7.50
C LEU A 228 0.43 6.03 -7.34
N LYS A 229 1.21 5.74 -6.31
CA LYS A 229 1.68 4.37 -6.02
C LYS A 229 0.54 3.45 -5.62
N VAL A 230 -0.35 3.96 -4.75
CA VAL A 230 -1.59 3.24 -4.40
C VAL A 230 -2.43 3.02 -5.65
N LEU A 231 -2.63 4.06 -6.47
CA LEU A 231 -3.38 3.97 -7.71
C LEU A 231 -2.84 2.89 -8.68
N THR A 232 -1.52 2.70 -8.71
CA THR A 232 -0.85 1.67 -9.53
C THR A 232 -1.25 0.24 -9.14
N GLU A 233 -1.57 -0.01 -7.86
CA GLU A 233 -1.94 -1.33 -7.33
C GLU A 233 -3.46 -1.61 -7.37
N LEU A 234 -4.31 -0.60 -7.56
CA LEU A 234 -5.77 -0.80 -7.57
C LEU A 234 -6.29 -1.62 -8.77
N PRO A 235 -5.80 -1.45 -10.02
CA PRO A 235 -6.26 -2.20 -11.18
C PRO A 235 -6.30 -3.72 -11.00
N ILE A 236 -5.26 -4.30 -10.40
CA ILE A 236 -5.19 -5.76 -10.22
C ILE A 236 -6.23 -6.27 -9.23
N ILE A 237 -6.58 -5.45 -8.23
CA ILE A 237 -7.59 -5.79 -7.23
C ILE A 237 -8.98 -5.67 -7.83
N VAL A 238 -9.25 -4.65 -8.64
CA VAL A 238 -10.52 -4.53 -9.38
C VAL A 238 -10.72 -5.75 -10.30
N VAL A 239 -9.67 -6.17 -11.00
CA VAL A 239 -9.68 -7.41 -11.81
C VAL A 239 -10.00 -8.63 -10.94
N LEU A 240 -9.37 -8.76 -9.77
CA LEU A 240 -9.63 -9.86 -8.84
C LEU A 240 -11.09 -9.86 -8.35
N MET A 241 -11.64 -8.71 -7.97
CA MET A 241 -13.05 -8.58 -7.56
C MET A 241 -13.99 -8.96 -8.72
N PHE A 242 -13.68 -8.52 -9.94
CA PHE A 242 -14.45 -8.90 -11.12
C PHE A 242 -14.40 -10.40 -11.43
N GLN A 243 -13.24 -11.04 -11.22
CA GLN A 243 -13.09 -12.49 -11.40
C GLN A 243 -13.92 -13.29 -10.39
N LEU A 244 -13.99 -12.83 -9.14
CA LEU A 244 -14.70 -13.53 -8.06
C LEU A 244 -16.20 -13.24 -8.05
N TYR A 245 -16.62 -12.02 -8.38
CA TYR A 245 -17.99 -11.52 -8.16
C TYR A 245 -18.63 -10.90 -9.41
N LYS A 246 -18.33 -11.50 -10.58
CA LYS A 246 -18.69 -10.95 -11.89
C LYS A 246 -20.11 -10.39 -11.99
N GLN A 247 -21.11 -11.13 -11.50
CA GLN A 247 -22.52 -10.71 -11.60
C GLN A 247 -22.81 -9.46 -10.76
N GLN A 248 -22.23 -9.38 -9.56
CA GLN A 248 -22.47 -8.30 -8.61
C GLN A 248 -21.76 -7.01 -9.00
N VAL A 249 -20.58 -7.10 -9.63
CA VAL A 249 -19.74 -5.93 -9.95
C VAL A 249 -19.74 -5.54 -11.43
N PHE A 250 -20.55 -6.20 -12.27
CA PHE A 250 -20.56 -5.97 -13.72
C PHE A 250 -20.80 -4.50 -14.08
N LEU A 251 -21.84 -3.90 -13.50
CA LEU A 251 -22.19 -2.51 -13.75
C LEU A 251 -21.12 -1.55 -13.20
N ASP A 252 -20.65 -1.80 -11.97
CA ASP A 252 -19.59 -1.00 -11.36
C ASP A 252 -18.31 -0.97 -12.19
N VAL A 253 -17.93 -2.10 -12.81
CA VAL A 253 -16.74 -2.20 -13.66
C VAL A 253 -16.91 -1.42 -14.97
N ALA A 254 -18.11 -1.38 -15.55
CA ALA A 254 -18.38 -0.58 -16.75
C ALA A 254 -18.15 0.92 -16.51
N ASP A 255 -18.49 1.43 -15.32
CA ASP A 255 -18.31 2.84 -14.95
C ASP A 255 -16.83 3.27 -14.88
N PHE A 256 -15.89 2.33 -14.78
CA PHE A 256 -14.46 2.67 -14.84
C PHE A 256 -14.00 3.06 -16.25
N ILE A 257 -14.69 2.63 -17.31
CA ILE A 257 -14.20 2.81 -18.68
C ILE A 257 -13.97 4.30 -19.02
N PRO A 258 -14.94 5.22 -18.80
CA PRO A 258 -14.70 6.65 -19.06
C PRO A 258 -13.57 7.24 -18.20
N LEU A 259 -13.45 6.77 -16.96
CA LEU A 259 -12.41 7.21 -16.03
C LEU A 259 -11.01 6.75 -16.47
N ILE A 260 -10.90 5.51 -16.95
CA ILE A 260 -9.67 4.96 -17.54
C ILE A 260 -9.26 5.79 -18.76
N MET A 261 -10.19 6.06 -19.67
CA MET A 261 -9.93 6.83 -20.90
C MET A 261 -9.41 8.23 -20.58
N THR A 262 -10.01 8.89 -19.58
CA THR A 262 -9.53 10.18 -19.07
C THR A 262 -8.12 10.06 -18.48
N THR A 263 -7.85 8.99 -17.73
CA THR A 263 -6.59 8.80 -17.00
C THR A 263 -5.40 8.53 -17.92
N ILE A 264 -5.56 7.68 -18.94
CA ILE A 264 -4.46 7.29 -19.85
C ILE A 264 -3.95 8.44 -20.72
N VAL A 265 -4.76 9.49 -20.90
CA VAL A 265 -4.37 10.70 -21.65
C VAL A 265 -3.84 11.81 -20.74
N LEU A 266 -3.91 11.65 -19.41
CA LEU A 266 -3.43 12.68 -18.48
C LEU A 266 -1.95 12.95 -18.67
N GLN A 267 -1.58 14.22 -18.66
CA GLN A 267 -0.21 14.65 -18.84
C GLN A 267 0.05 15.93 -18.03
N PRO A 268 1.20 16.04 -17.33
CA PRO A 268 1.57 17.30 -16.72
C PRO A 268 1.75 18.37 -17.81
N TYR A 269 1.47 19.64 -17.47
CA TYR A 269 1.73 20.75 -18.37
C TYR A 269 3.19 20.79 -18.81
N ALA A 270 3.42 21.19 -20.06
CA ALA A 270 4.77 21.29 -20.64
C ALA A 270 5.69 22.16 -19.76
N GLN A 271 5.17 23.29 -19.25
CA GLN A 271 5.89 24.19 -18.36
C GLN A 271 6.47 23.50 -17.10
N HIS A 272 5.79 22.51 -16.54
CA HIS A 272 6.29 21.78 -15.37
C HIS A 272 7.35 20.76 -15.78
N ARG A 273 7.19 20.11 -16.93
CA ARG A 273 8.15 19.12 -17.44
C ARG A 273 9.50 19.72 -17.78
N ASP A 274 9.50 20.95 -18.27
CA ASP A 274 10.72 21.67 -18.64
C ASP A 274 11.39 22.34 -17.44
N HIS A 275 10.76 22.34 -16.26
CA HIS A 275 11.30 22.94 -15.04
C HIS A 275 12.40 22.06 -14.43
N GLU A 276 13.49 22.67 -13.95
CA GLU A 276 14.64 21.94 -13.38
C GLU A 276 14.28 21.08 -12.16
N SER A 277 13.30 21.54 -11.36
CA SER A 277 12.81 20.83 -10.18
C SER A 277 11.71 19.80 -10.48
N PHE A 278 11.50 19.44 -11.75
CA PHE A 278 10.48 18.45 -12.12
C PHE A 278 10.77 17.11 -11.45
N ASN A 279 9.79 16.61 -10.69
CA ASN A 279 9.96 15.35 -9.98
C ASN A 279 9.78 14.16 -10.95
N LYS A 280 10.91 13.71 -11.50
CA LYS A 280 10.97 12.58 -12.43
C LYS A 280 10.47 11.27 -11.81
N GLU A 281 10.69 11.04 -10.52
CA GLU A 281 10.22 9.82 -9.84
C GLU A 281 8.70 9.78 -9.79
N VAL A 282 8.07 10.89 -9.41
CA VAL A 282 6.59 11.02 -9.40
C VAL A 282 6.02 10.92 -10.82
N PHE A 283 6.75 11.40 -11.83
CA PHE A 283 6.36 11.19 -13.22
C PHE A 283 6.41 9.71 -13.63
N VAL A 284 7.43 8.96 -13.19
CA VAL A 284 7.47 7.51 -13.38
C VAL A 284 6.29 6.83 -12.70
N ASP A 285 5.91 7.24 -11.49
CA ASP A 285 4.73 6.73 -10.79
C ASP A 285 3.43 7.02 -11.57
N LEU A 286 3.28 8.20 -12.18
CA LEU A 286 2.14 8.51 -13.04
C LEU A 286 2.08 7.58 -14.27
N ILE A 287 3.22 7.42 -14.96
CA ILE A 287 3.31 6.54 -16.14
C ILE A 287 3.02 5.09 -15.75
N ALA A 288 3.52 4.63 -14.60
CA ALA A 288 3.25 3.30 -14.08
C ALA A 288 1.74 3.10 -13.82
N ALA A 289 1.09 4.06 -13.14
CA ALA A 289 -0.35 4.04 -12.91
C ALA A 289 -1.10 3.95 -14.24
N GLN A 290 -0.79 4.80 -15.22
CA GLN A 290 -1.44 4.78 -16.54
C GLN A 290 -1.27 3.45 -17.28
N ILE A 291 -0.09 2.83 -17.24
CA ILE A 291 0.18 1.52 -17.85
C ILE A 291 -0.64 0.42 -17.16
N LYS A 292 -0.74 0.44 -15.82
CA LYS A 292 -1.57 -0.51 -15.07
C LYS A 292 -3.06 -0.31 -15.36
N THR A 293 -3.52 0.94 -15.45
CA THR A 293 -4.89 1.28 -15.84
C THR A 293 -5.21 0.80 -17.26
N LEU A 294 -4.30 1.01 -18.22
CA LEU A 294 -4.42 0.48 -19.58
C LEU A 294 -4.45 -1.05 -19.61
N SER A 295 -3.63 -1.71 -18.79
CA SER A 295 -3.62 -3.17 -18.65
C SER A 295 -4.95 -3.70 -18.12
N PHE A 296 -5.58 -2.97 -17.19
CA PHE A 296 -6.93 -3.29 -16.72
C PHE A 296 -7.98 -3.12 -17.81
N LEU A 297 -7.93 -2.03 -18.58
CA LEU A 297 -8.83 -1.88 -19.74
C LEU A 297 -8.67 -3.04 -20.72
N ALA A 298 -7.44 -3.42 -21.06
CA ALA A 298 -7.17 -4.52 -21.98
C ALA A 298 -7.78 -5.86 -21.49
N TYR A 299 -7.80 -6.09 -20.18
CA TYR A 299 -8.42 -7.26 -19.58
C TYR A 299 -9.95 -7.29 -19.77
N ILE A 300 -10.63 -6.16 -19.59
CA ILE A 300 -12.10 -6.06 -19.68
C ILE A 300 -12.62 -5.73 -21.09
N LEU A 301 -11.74 -5.37 -22.02
CA LEU A 301 -12.09 -4.86 -23.36
C LEU A 301 -13.05 -5.78 -24.11
N LYS A 302 -12.78 -7.09 -24.11
CA LYS A 302 -13.62 -8.07 -24.81
C LYS A 302 -15.04 -8.17 -24.26
N ILE A 303 -15.25 -7.76 -23.00
CA ILE A 303 -16.54 -7.86 -22.31
C ILE A 303 -17.37 -6.60 -22.55
N TYR A 304 -16.73 -5.42 -22.61
CA TYR A 304 -17.40 -4.13 -22.75
C TYR A 304 -17.09 -3.44 -24.09
N GLN A 305 -17.01 -4.22 -25.18
CA GLN A 305 -16.59 -3.74 -26.50
C GLN A 305 -17.37 -2.50 -26.96
N ASP A 306 -18.69 -2.51 -26.79
CA ASP A 306 -19.55 -1.41 -27.25
C ASP A 306 -19.28 -0.10 -26.49
N VAL A 307 -18.98 -0.19 -25.19
CA VAL A 307 -18.65 0.98 -24.37
C VAL A 307 -17.25 1.49 -24.68
N VAL A 308 -16.28 0.58 -24.84
CA VAL A 308 -14.89 0.94 -25.20
C VAL A 308 -14.83 1.57 -26.60
N ALA A 309 -15.62 1.07 -27.56
CA ALA A 309 -15.64 1.60 -28.92
C ALA A 309 -16.04 3.08 -28.98
N GLN A 310 -16.89 3.54 -28.05
CA GLN A 310 -17.32 4.94 -27.95
C GLN A 310 -16.19 5.89 -27.55
N HIS A 311 -15.10 5.37 -26.98
CA HIS A 311 -13.92 6.14 -26.54
C HIS A 311 -12.64 5.71 -27.27
N SER A 312 -12.79 5.16 -28.49
CA SER A 312 -11.65 4.68 -29.28
C SER A 312 -10.63 5.78 -29.63
N PRO A 313 -10.98 7.06 -29.90
CA PRO A 313 -9.99 8.10 -30.15
C PRO A 313 -9.07 8.35 -28.94
N GLU A 314 -9.63 8.45 -27.74
CA GLU A 314 -8.89 8.66 -26.50
C GLU A 314 -7.98 7.47 -26.19
N LEU A 315 -8.45 6.25 -26.45
CA LEU A 315 -7.64 5.04 -26.29
C LEU A 315 -6.39 5.07 -27.17
N VAL A 316 -6.56 5.36 -28.46
CA VAL A 316 -5.44 5.41 -29.41
C VAL A 316 -4.47 6.54 -29.04
N GLN A 317 -5.01 7.73 -28.72
CA GLN A 317 -4.19 8.87 -28.31
C GLN A 317 -3.39 8.57 -27.02
N GLY A 318 -4.03 7.97 -26.01
CA GLY A 318 -3.39 7.58 -24.76
C GLY A 318 -2.27 6.58 -24.98
N MET A 319 -2.51 5.54 -25.79
CA MET A 319 -1.50 4.53 -26.13
C MET A 319 -0.29 5.13 -26.86
N LEU A 320 -0.50 5.97 -27.87
CA LEU A 320 0.58 6.64 -28.60
C LEU A 320 1.39 7.58 -27.69
N THR A 321 0.70 8.31 -26.82
CA THR A 321 1.31 9.24 -25.86
C THR A 321 2.17 8.46 -24.87
N LEU A 322 1.66 7.38 -24.29
CA LEU A 322 2.40 6.51 -23.37
C LEU A 322 3.63 5.88 -24.03
N LEU A 323 3.51 5.42 -25.28
CA LEU A 323 4.65 4.85 -26.02
C LEU A 323 5.76 5.88 -26.27
N THR A 324 5.39 7.15 -26.40
CA THR A 324 6.33 8.26 -26.64
C THR A 324 6.97 8.74 -25.33
N LEU A 325 6.21 8.81 -24.25
CA LEU A 325 6.62 9.44 -22.99
C LEU A 325 7.15 8.45 -21.94
N CYS A 326 7.00 7.14 -22.14
CA CYS A 326 7.51 6.16 -21.20
C CYS A 326 9.06 6.29 -21.10
N PRO A 327 9.61 6.54 -19.90
CA PRO A 327 11.04 6.75 -19.72
C PRO A 327 11.87 5.57 -20.24
N ASN A 328 12.96 5.86 -20.95
CA ASN A 328 13.81 4.83 -21.56
C ASN A 328 14.53 3.98 -20.50
N GLU A 329 14.78 4.56 -19.34
CA GLU A 329 15.50 3.97 -18.22
C GLU A 329 14.69 2.86 -17.52
N VAL A 330 13.36 2.87 -17.69
CA VAL A 330 12.45 1.98 -16.97
C VAL A 330 11.96 0.85 -17.89
N ALA A 331 12.88 -0.05 -18.25
CA ALA A 331 12.64 -1.12 -19.23
C ALA A 331 11.44 -2.02 -18.88
N HIS A 332 11.17 -2.25 -17.59
CA HIS A 332 10.05 -3.09 -17.16
C HIS A 332 8.69 -2.46 -17.50
N LEU A 333 8.52 -1.14 -17.33
CA LEU A 333 7.29 -0.43 -17.70
C LEU A 333 7.06 -0.47 -19.21
N ARG A 334 8.10 -0.32 -20.01
CA ARG A 334 7.99 -0.43 -21.49
C ARG A 334 7.52 -1.81 -21.92
N LYS A 335 8.05 -2.87 -21.30
CA LYS A 335 7.61 -4.24 -21.56
C LYS A 335 6.12 -4.41 -21.24
N GLU A 336 5.67 -3.93 -20.09
CA GLU A 336 4.25 -3.99 -19.70
C GLU A 336 3.37 -3.18 -20.66
N LEU A 337 3.79 -1.97 -21.05
CA LEU A 337 3.07 -1.14 -22.01
C LEU A 337 2.91 -1.83 -23.37
N LEU A 338 3.96 -2.47 -23.88
CA LEU A 338 3.88 -3.22 -25.14
C LEU A 338 2.90 -4.41 -25.05
N ILE A 339 2.89 -5.12 -23.91
CA ILE A 339 1.94 -6.20 -23.66
C ILE A 339 0.51 -5.65 -23.62
N ALA A 340 0.27 -4.58 -22.86
CA ALA A 340 -1.04 -3.94 -22.75
C ALA A 340 -1.52 -3.43 -24.11
N THR A 341 -0.65 -2.75 -24.87
CA THR A 341 -0.93 -2.25 -26.23
C THR A 341 -1.31 -3.40 -27.16
N LYS A 342 -0.54 -4.49 -27.16
CA LYS A 342 -0.83 -5.67 -27.96
C LYS A 342 -2.21 -6.25 -27.62
N HIS A 343 -2.54 -6.39 -26.34
CA HIS A 343 -3.85 -6.91 -25.93
C HIS A 343 -4.99 -5.96 -26.26
N SER A 344 -4.81 -4.65 -26.11
CA SER A 344 -5.82 -3.65 -26.46
C SER A 344 -6.09 -3.62 -27.96
N CYS A 345 -5.06 -3.65 -28.81
CA CYS A 345 -5.22 -3.65 -30.27
C CYS A 345 -5.80 -4.98 -30.78
N LEU A 346 -5.27 -6.14 -30.35
CA LEU A 346 -5.76 -7.46 -30.78
C LEU A 346 -7.13 -7.82 -30.19
N GLY A 347 -7.53 -7.18 -29.10
CA GLY A 347 -8.87 -7.33 -28.52
C GLY A 347 -9.98 -6.72 -29.37
N THR A 348 -9.64 -5.83 -30.31
CA THR A 348 -10.57 -5.15 -31.22
C THR A 348 -10.74 -5.84 -32.57
N GLU A 349 -10.04 -6.94 -32.83
CA GLU A 349 -10.29 -7.78 -34.02
C GLU A 349 -11.66 -8.45 -33.86
N LYS A 350 -12.69 -7.84 -34.47
CA LYS A 350 -13.96 -8.55 -34.76
C LYS A 350 -13.65 -9.68 -35.76
N PRO A 351 -14.17 -10.91 -35.55
CA PRO A 351 -14.10 -11.96 -36.55
C PRO A 351 -14.85 -11.58 -37.84
#